data_AF-A0A383B121-F1
#
_entry.id   AF-A0A383B121-F1
#
_cell.length_a   1.000
_cell.length_b   1.000
_cell.length_c   1.000
_cell.angle_alpha   90.00
_cell.angle_beta   90.00
_cell.angle_gamma   90.00
#
_symmetry.space_group_name_H-M   'P 1'
#
loop_
_entity.id
_entity.type
_entity.pdbx_description
1 polymer ?
#
loop_
_entity_poly.entity_id
_entity_poly.type
_entity_poly.pdbx_seq_one_letter_code
_entity_poly.pdbx_strand_id
1 'polypeptide(L)'
;MSITSPGDGQSPDKKSPRIIAIANQKGGVGKTTTTINLGAAIAESGKKVLIIDLDPQSNTTTGLGISTKELNSSIYRVIIEENTASETIIGVGIKNLQLLPSSLELAGAEIELVTAFSREQRLTRALDEVVSDYDFI
;
A
#
# COMPACT_ATOMS: atom_id res chain seq x y z
N MET A 1 3.41 16.00 -49.33
CA MET A 1 2.25 16.03 -48.43
C MET A 1 2.12 14.64 -47.83
N SER A 2 2.85 14.40 -46.73
CA SER A 2 2.96 13.10 -46.08
C SER A 2 2.24 13.20 -44.74
N ILE A 3 1.05 12.60 -44.70
CA ILE A 3 0.24 12.38 -43.51
C ILE A 3 0.89 11.28 -42.67
N THR A 4 1.57 11.64 -41.58
CA THR A 4 1.88 10.72 -40.49
C THR A 4 0.70 10.69 -39.53
N SER A 5 0.10 9.52 -39.38
CA SER A 5 -0.93 9.19 -38.39
C SER A 5 -0.44 9.46 -36.97
N PRO A 6 -1.27 9.99 -36.05
CA PRO A 6 -0.96 10.03 -34.63
C PRO A 6 -1.16 8.62 -34.08
N GLY A 7 -0.11 7.81 -34.13
CA GLY A 7 -0.03 6.55 -33.41
C GLY A 7 0.35 6.84 -31.97
N ASP A 8 -0.62 6.67 -31.08
CA ASP A 8 -0.55 6.62 -29.63
C ASP A 8 0.88 6.51 -29.06
N GLY A 9 1.31 7.56 -28.39
CA GLY A 9 2.40 7.50 -27.43
C GLY A 9 1.97 6.66 -26.24
N GLN A 10 1.89 5.35 -26.41
CA GLN A 10 1.94 4.41 -25.29
C GLN A 10 3.34 4.52 -24.70
N SER A 11 3.43 5.21 -23.56
CA SER A 11 4.58 5.17 -22.67
C SER A 11 5.00 3.70 -22.47
N PRO A 12 6.31 3.40 -22.41
CA PRO A 12 6.81 2.03 -22.36
C PRO A 12 6.15 1.26 -21.21
N ASP A 13 5.74 0.03 -21.48
CA ASP A 13 5.05 -0.92 -20.59
C ASP A 13 5.24 -0.59 -19.10
N LYS A 14 4.23 0.06 -18.50
CA LYS A 14 4.17 0.35 -17.06
C LYS A 14 4.11 -1.01 -16.34
N LYS A 15 5.28 -1.52 -15.95
CA LYS A 15 5.42 -2.83 -15.30
C LYS A 15 4.50 -2.90 -14.09
N SER A 16 3.44 -3.71 -14.17
CA SER A 16 2.52 -3.88 -13.05
C SER A 16 3.21 -4.68 -11.92
N PRO A 17 3.14 -4.23 -10.66
CA PRO A 17 3.70 -4.97 -9.55
C PRO A 17 2.94 -6.27 -9.35
N ARG A 18 3.57 -7.22 -8.66
CA ARG A 18 2.86 -8.37 -8.10
C ARG A 18 2.25 -7.98 -6.75
N ILE A 19 0.93 -8.02 -6.65
CA ILE A 19 0.19 -7.72 -5.41
C ILE A 19 -0.10 -9.02 -4.66
N ILE A 20 0.28 -9.12 -3.38
CA ILE A 20 0.14 -10.30 -2.53
C ILE A 20 -0.62 -9.95 -1.25
N ALA A 21 -1.88 -10.40 -1.15
CA ALA A 21 -2.67 -10.23 0.06
C ALA A 21 -2.42 -11.39 1.06
N ILE A 22 -2.01 -11.07 2.28
CA ILE A 22 -1.88 -12.04 3.38
C ILE A 22 -3.13 -11.95 4.28
N ALA A 23 -4.12 -12.82 4.02
CA ALA A 23 -5.42 -12.78 4.69
C ALA A 23 -5.75 -14.10 5.40
N ASN A 24 -6.28 -14.00 6.62
CA ASN A 24 -6.82 -15.11 7.41
C ASN A 24 -7.68 -14.56 8.55
N GLN A 25 -8.91 -15.05 8.71
CA GLN A 25 -9.87 -14.59 9.71
C GLN A 25 -9.47 -14.91 11.16
N LYS A 26 -8.56 -15.87 11.37
CA LYS A 26 -8.08 -16.23 12.72
C LYS A 26 -6.95 -15.31 13.19
N GLY A 27 -7.01 -14.88 14.44
CA GLY A 27 -5.94 -14.15 15.13
C GLY A 27 -4.73 -15.05 15.43
N GLY A 28 -3.53 -14.47 15.49
CA GLY A 28 -2.31 -15.18 15.92
C GLY A 28 -1.78 -16.25 14.97
N VAL A 29 -2.19 -16.24 13.69
CA VAL A 29 -1.76 -17.23 12.67
C VAL A 29 -0.52 -16.80 11.87
N GLY A 30 0.16 -15.74 12.30
CA GLY A 30 1.41 -15.29 11.68
C GLY A 30 1.27 -14.33 10.50
N LYS A 31 0.08 -13.77 10.19
CA LYS A 31 -0.12 -12.83 9.07
C LYS A 31 0.92 -11.70 9.05
N THR A 32 1.00 -10.94 10.14
CA THR A 32 1.96 -9.83 10.29
C THR A 32 3.40 -10.30 10.17
N THR A 33 3.75 -11.41 10.83
CA THR A 33 5.09 -11.99 10.77
C THR A 33 5.45 -12.36 9.33
N THR A 34 4.53 -12.98 8.59
CA THR A 34 4.70 -13.33 7.19
C THR A 34 4.84 -12.07 6.33
N THR A 35 3.96 -11.07 6.49
CA THR A 35 4.03 -9.82 5.71
C THR A 35 5.38 -9.12 5.86
N ILE A 36 5.85 -8.94 7.10
CA ILE A 36 7.12 -8.27 7.38
C ILE A 36 8.30 -9.05 6.81
N ASN A 37 8.41 -10.34 7.13
CA ASN A 37 9.57 -11.13 6.74
C ASN A 37 9.60 -11.40 5.23
N LEU A 38 8.45 -11.63 4.60
CA LEU A 38 8.35 -11.80 3.15
C LEU A 38 8.74 -10.51 2.43
N GLY A 39 8.20 -9.36 2.86
CA GLY A 39 8.52 -8.07 2.26
C GLY A 39 10.00 -7.71 2.41
N ALA A 40 10.58 -7.93 3.60
CA ALA A 40 12.00 -7.71 3.84
C ALA A 40 12.88 -8.62 2.96
N ALA A 41 12.60 -9.93 2.89
CA ALA A 41 13.37 -10.87 2.06
C ALA A 41 13.30 -10.51 0.56
N ILE A 42 12.14 -10.08 0.07
CA ILE A 42 11.98 -9.62 -1.31
C ILE A 42 12.78 -8.32 -1.53
N ALA A 43 12.73 -7.37 -0.60
CA ALA A 43 13.48 -6.13 -0.68
C ALA A 43 15.00 -6.34 -0.69
N GLU A 44 15.50 -7.26 0.15
CA GLU A 44 16.90 -7.69 0.21
C GLU A 44 17.38 -8.33 -1.09
N SER A 45 16.48 -8.98 -1.85
CA SER A 45 16.77 -9.49 -3.19
C SER A 45 16.87 -8.39 -4.28
N GLY A 46 16.78 -7.11 -3.89
CA GLY A 46 16.95 -5.96 -4.77
C GLY A 46 15.66 -5.46 -5.42
N LYS A 47 14.49 -5.92 -4.97
CA LYS A 47 13.17 -5.50 -5.49
C LYS A 47 12.62 -4.34 -4.69
N LYS A 48 11.87 -3.44 -5.34
CA LYS A 48 11.14 -2.37 -4.64
C LYS A 48 9.83 -2.93 -4.07
N VAL A 49 9.64 -2.80 -2.76
CA VAL A 49 8.49 -3.37 -2.04
C VAL A 49 7.76 -2.28 -1.27
N LEU A 50 6.44 -2.27 -1.41
CA LEU A 50 5.54 -1.50 -0.55
C LEU A 50 4.76 -2.47 0.33
N ILE A 51 4.95 -2.42 1.64
CA ILE A 51 4.03 -3.09 2.58
C ILE A 51 2.86 -2.14 2.86
N ILE A 52 1.63 -2.66 2.82
CA ILE A 52 0.44 -1.94 3.25
C ILE A 52 -0.12 -2.61 4.50
N ASP A 53 -0.22 -1.87 5.59
CA ASP A 53 -0.84 -2.36 6.82
C ASP A 53 -2.34 -2.05 6.80
N LEU A 54 -3.19 -3.08 6.78
CA LEU A 54 -4.66 -2.94 6.76
C LEU A 54 -5.33 -3.47 8.03
N ASP A 55 -4.58 -3.54 9.14
CA ASP A 55 -5.08 -3.94 10.44
C ASP A 55 -5.11 -2.72 11.38
N PRO A 56 -6.26 -2.32 11.94
CA PRO A 56 -6.34 -1.21 12.89
C PRO A 56 -5.46 -1.36 14.14
N GLN A 57 -4.99 -2.58 14.46
CA GLN A 57 -4.05 -2.82 15.55
C GLN A 57 -2.61 -2.40 15.22
N SER A 58 -2.31 -2.11 13.95
CA SER A 58 -1.02 -1.58 13.51
C SER A 58 0.18 -2.46 13.85
N ASN A 59 -0.04 -3.77 13.91
CA ASN A 59 1.02 -4.73 14.23
C ASN A 59 2.12 -4.75 13.16
N THR A 60 1.79 -4.53 11.88
CA THR A 60 2.80 -4.48 10.81
C THR A 60 3.61 -3.19 10.92
N THR A 61 2.93 -2.07 11.12
CA THR A 61 3.53 -0.75 11.29
C THR A 61 4.50 -0.72 12.47
N THR A 62 4.04 -1.16 13.65
CA THR A 62 4.86 -1.20 14.86
C THR A 62 5.94 -2.28 14.81
N GLY A 63 5.67 -3.42 14.16
CA GLY A 63 6.66 -4.48 13.93
C GLY A 63 7.82 -4.07 13.02
N LEU A 64 7.62 -3.05 12.18
CA LEU A 64 8.66 -2.40 11.37
C LEU A 64 9.37 -1.24 12.10
N GLY A 65 9.10 -1.07 13.40
CA GLY A 65 9.76 -0.05 14.23
C GLY A 65 9.15 1.34 14.13
N ILE A 66 7.99 1.50 13.48
CA ILE A 66 7.33 2.80 13.35
C ILE A 66 6.35 3.03 14.51
N SER A 67 6.53 4.15 15.20
CA SER A 67 5.61 4.61 16.24
C SER A 67 4.36 5.22 15.62
N THR A 68 3.18 4.68 15.96
CA THR A 68 1.91 5.24 15.47
C THR A 68 1.61 6.64 16.00
N LYS A 69 2.24 7.06 17.09
CA LYS A 69 2.09 8.40 17.68
C LYS A 69 2.79 9.50 16.85
N GLU A 70 3.74 9.11 16.01
CA GLU A 70 4.53 10.02 15.18
C GLU A 70 4.02 10.08 13.73
N LEU A 71 2.97 9.32 13.42
CA LEU A 71 2.36 9.31 12.10
C LEU A 71 1.48 10.54 11.90
N ASN A 72 1.76 11.29 10.84
CA ASN A 72 0.91 12.41 10.39
C ASN A 72 -0.32 11.94 9.58
N SER A 73 -0.25 10.75 8.99
CA SER A 73 -1.30 10.15 8.16
C SER A 73 -1.19 8.62 8.19
N SER A 74 -2.25 7.93 7.81
CA SER A 74 -2.30 6.47 7.68
C SER A 74 -3.22 6.06 6.52
N ILE A 75 -3.24 4.77 6.20
CA ILE A 75 -4.11 4.18 5.16
C ILE A 75 -5.58 4.50 5.36
N TYR A 76 -6.01 4.81 6.59
CA TYR A 76 -7.36 5.28 6.86
C TYR A 76 -7.68 6.54 6.03
N ARG A 77 -6.84 7.59 6.15
CA ARG A 77 -7.01 8.87 5.45
C ARG A 77 -6.95 8.72 3.94
N VAL A 78 -6.14 7.77 3.47
CA VAL A 78 -6.04 7.42 2.06
C VAL A 78 -7.34 6.76 1.55
N ILE A 79 -7.90 5.80 2.28
CA ILE A 79 -9.14 5.09 1.90
C ILE A 79 -10.35 6.03 1.86
N ILE A 80 -10.42 7.00 2.76
CA ILE A 80 -11.48 8.02 2.77
C ILE A 80 -11.21 9.22 1.87
N GLU A 81 -10.16 9.15 1.01
CA GLU A 81 -9.80 10.16 0.01
C GLU A 81 -9.43 11.55 0.60
N GLU A 82 -8.92 11.60 1.83
CA GLU A 82 -8.43 12.84 2.46
C GLU A 82 -6.93 13.07 2.22
N ASN A 83 -6.16 12.02 1.98
CA ASN A 83 -4.73 12.06 1.66
C ASN A 83 -4.41 11.15 0.48
N THR A 84 -3.32 11.45 -0.22
CA THR A 84 -2.80 10.56 -1.27
C THR A 84 -1.96 9.43 -0.68
N ALA A 85 -1.80 8.33 -1.42
CA ALA A 85 -0.93 7.23 -0.98
C ALA A 85 0.53 7.69 -0.93
N SER A 86 0.96 8.42 -1.95
CA SER A 86 2.32 8.97 -2.06
C SER A 86 2.73 9.85 -0.88
N GLU A 87 1.84 10.70 -0.36
CA GLU A 87 2.09 11.53 0.82
C GLU A 87 2.14 10.75 2.14
N THR A 88 1.54 9.55 2.17
CA THR A 88 1.39 8.74 3.39
C THR A 88 2.44 7.63 3.50
N ILE A 89 3.07 7.24 2.38
CA ILE A 89 4.12 6.23 2.35
C ILE A 89 5.39 6.73 3.05
N ILE A 90 5.96 5.87 3.89
CA ILE A 90 7.17 6.15 4.67
C ILE A 90 8.24 5.06 4.47
N GLY A 91 9.50 5.41 4.73
CA GLY A 91 10.60 4.45 4.79
C GLY A 91 10.71 3.77 6.16
N VAL A 92 11.19 2.52 6.20
CA VAL A 92 11.28 1.70 7.44
C VAL A 92 12.70 1.24 7.78
N GLY A 93 13.72 1.99 7.34
CA GLY A 93 15.12 1.66 7.62
C GLY A 93 15.70 0.45 6.87
N ILE A 94 14.88 -0.22 6.05
CA ILE A 94 15.28 -1.33 5.17
C ILE A 94 15.35 -0.82 3.73
N LYS A 95 16.47 -1.06 3.04
CA LYS A 95 16.65 -0.62 1.65
C LYS A 95 15.60 -1.27 0.74
N ASN A 96 15.03 -0.48 -0.17
CA ASN A 96 13.97 -0.88 -1.11
C ASN A 96 12.64 -1.29 -0.46
N LEU A 97 12.47 -1.11 0.85
CA LEU A 97 11.21 -1.40 1.55
C LEU A 97 10.59 -0.10 2.07
N GLN A 98 9.34 0.11 1.70
CA GLN A 98 8.51 1.20 2.21
C GLN A 98 7.23 0.66 2.82
N LEU A 99 6.55 1.51 3.58
CA LEU A 99 5.35 1.17 4.32
C LEU A 99 4.26 2.23 4.07
N LEU A 100 3.05 1.77 3.78
CA LEU A 100 1.83 2.53 3.92
C LEU A 100 1.19 2.13 5.27
N PRO A 101 1.37 2.95 6.33
CA PRO A 101 1.10 2.54 7.69
C PRO A 101 -0.40 2.54 8.01
N SER A 102 -0.76 1.87 9.10
CA SER A 102 -2.11 1.93 9.68
C SER A 102 -2.12 2.66 11.02
N SER A 103 -3.32 3.04 11.46
CA SER A 103 -3.61 3.53 12.81
C SER A 103 -4.94 2.98 13.29
N LEU A 104 -5.26 3.16 14.57
CA LEU A 104 -6.54 2.74 15.16
C LEU A 104 -7.75 3.38 14.45
N GLU A 105 -7.57 4.55 13.83
CA GLU A 105 -8.62 5.22 13.03
C GLU A 105 -9.16 4.34 11.90
N LEU A 106 -8.37 3.38 11.40
CA LEU A 106 -8.81 2.45 10.36
C LEU A 106 -10.04 1.63 10.78
N ALA A 107 -10.29 1.44 12.07
CA ALA A 107 -11.52 0.81 12.57
C ALA A 107 -12.78 1.61 12.19
N GLY A 108 -12.66 2.92 11.98
CA GLY A 108 -13.74 3.80 11.52
C GLY A 108 -14.04 3.66 10.02
N ALA A 109 -13.12 3.11 9.23
CA ALA A 109 -13.31 2.99 7.78
C ALA A 109 -14.54 2.15 7.41
N GLU A 110 -14.89 1.13 8.20
CA GLU A 110 -16.08 0.32 7.92
C GLU A 110 -17.37 1.15 7.94
N ILE A 111 -17.45 2.13 8.86
CA ILE A 111 -18.61 3.00 8.99
C ILE A 111 -18.66 3.97 7.80
N GLU A 112 -17.55 4.64 7.50
CA GLU A 112 -17.47 5.60 6.39
C GLU A 112 -17.75 4.93 5.03
N LEU A 113 -17.20 3.73 4.83
CA LEU A 113 -17.33 2.98 3.59
C LEU A 113 -18.72 2.37 3.38
N VAL A 114 -19.62 2.36 4.36
CA VAL A 114 -21.01 1.86 4.18
C VAL A 114 -21.74 2.63 3.09
N THR A 115 -21.52 3.94 3.01
CA THR A 115 -22.21 4.82 2.05
C THR A 115 -21.39 5.12 0.80
N ALA A 116 -20.12 4.74 0.80
CA ALA A 116 -19.21 5.03 -0.30
C ALA A 116 -19.53 4.21 -1.55
N PHE A 117 -19.62 4.89 -2.69
CA PHE A 117 -19.75 4.23 -3.99
C PHE A 117 -18.46 3.46 -4.34
N SER A 118 -18.61 2.23 -4.84
CA SER A 118 -17.50 1.32 -5.16
C SER A 118 -16.46 1.16 -4.02
N ARG A 119 -16.93 1.04 -2.78
CA ARG A 119 -16.06 0.93 -1.59
C ARG A 119 -14.99 -0.15 -1.71
N GLU A 120 -15.31 -1.26 -2.36
CA GLU A 120 -14.42 -2.39 -2.62
C GLU A 120 -13.25 -2.04 -3.55
N GLN A 121 -13.35 -0.96 -4.32
CA GLN A 121 -12.31 -0.48 -5.22
C GLN A 121 -11.48 0.68 -4.65
N ARG A 122 -11.80 1.16 -3.44
CA ARG A 122 -11.15 2.35 -2.84
C ARG A 122 -9.64 2.18 -2.73
N LEU A 123 -9.19 1.05 -2.19
CA LEU A 123 -7.75 0.77 -2.07
C LEU A 123 -7.08 0.68 -3.44
N THR A 124 -7.71 0.03 -4.42
CA THR A 124 -7.15 -0.06 -5.78
C THR A 124 -6.95 1.31 -6.40
N ARG A 125 -7.98 2.17 -6.36
CA ARG A 125 -7.91 3.53 -6.91
C ARG A 125 -6.85 4.39 -6.21
N ALA A 126 -6.79 4.27 -4.88
CA ALA A 126 -5.81 5.00 -4.09
C ALA A 126 -4.35 4.64 -4.44
N LEU A 127 -4.10 3.41 -4.90
CA LEU A 127 -2.76 2.95 -5.24
C LEU A 127 -2.36 3.25 -6.70
N ASP A 128 -3.28 3.64 -7.58
CA ASP A 128 -3.02 3.81 -9.03
C ASP A 128 -1.86 4.79 -9.33
N GLU A 129 -1.66 5.78 -8.46
CA GLU A 129 -0.58 6.76 -8.59
C GLU A 129 0.82 6.20 -8.26
N VAL A 130 0.91 5.25 -7.33
CA VAL A 130 2.19 4.73 -6.81
C VAL A 130 2.51 3.30 -7.28
N VAL A 131 1.52 2.60 -7.84
CA VAL A 131 1.61 1.17 -8.16
C VAL A 131 2.80 0.81 -9.07
N SER A 132 3.19 1.69 -10.00
CA SER A 132 4.33 1.46 -10.90
C SER A 132 5.69 1.61 -10.26
N ASP A 133 5.77 2.19 -9.08
CA ASP A 133 7.05 2.47 -8.43
C ASP A 133 7.63 1.24 -7.73
N TYR A 134 6.82 0.18 -7.61
CA TYR A 134 7.13 -1.04 -6.89
C TYR A 134 7.16 -2.27 -7.81
N ASP A 135 7.98 -3.25 -7.44
CA ASP A 135 7.93 -4.59 -8.04
C ASP A 135 6.89 -5.47 -7.32
N PHE A 136 6.71 -5.24 -6.01
CA PHE A 136 5.79 -5.99 -5.15
C PHE A 136 5.04 -5.07 -4.18
N ILE A 137 3.77 -5.42 -3.95
CA ILE A 137 2.89 -4.81 -2.94
C ILE A 137 2.28 -5.93 -2.10
#